data_AF-A0A969IJ08-F1
#
_entry.id   AF-A0A969IJ08-F1
#
_cell.length_a   1.000
_cell.length_b   1.000
_cell.length_c   1.000
_cell.angle_alpha   90.00
_cell.angle_beta   90.00
_cell.angle_gamma   90.00
#
_symmetry.space_group_name_H-M   'P 1'
#
loop_
_entity.id
_entity.type
_entity.pdbx_description
1 polymer ?
#
loop_
_entity_poly.entity_id
_entity_poly.type
_entity_poly.pdbx_seq_one_letter_code
_entity_poly.pdbx_strand_id
1 'polypeptide(L)'
;MKARFLKQSALDELRAGISDNLDRYRTGDFDYLETDPTFRFEYDIDIDVDALVELYEPASRTVLFEPENCALLYNALRELSPYEARDERFWVFLSHTSLLKHARVRWPIPADDETAVRHIGKHFFARDKRQIERDNVGSRLWWMAHL
;
A
#
# COMPACT_ATOMS: atom_id res chain seq x y z
N MET A 1 -10.36 1.06 -13.23
CA MET A 1 -10.66 -0.37 -13.04
C MET A 1 -11.41 -0.57 -11.74
N LYS A 2 -12.03 -1.73 -11.50
CA LYS A 2 -12.67 -2.01 -10.20
C LYS A 2 -11.65 -2.25 -9.09
N ALA A 3 -11.96 -1.76 -7.89
CA ALA A 3 -11.11 -1.91 -6.72
C ALA A 3 -10.97 -3.38 -6.30
N ARG A 4 -9.74 -3.78 -5.94
CA ARG A 4 -9.39 -5.15 -5.54
C ARG A 4 -8.95 -5.18 -4.10
N PHE A 5 -9.45 -6.18 -3.38
CA PHE A 5 -9.18 -6.38 -1.96
C PHE A 5 -8.62 -7.78 -1.80
N LEU A 6 -7.60 -7.93 -0.97
CA LEU A 6 -7.13 -9.26 -0.58
C LEU A 6 -8.22 -10.02 0.17
N LYS A 7 -8.28 -11.34 -0.02
CA LYS A 7 -8.97 -12.21 0.93
C LYS A 7 -8.23 -12.19 2.26
N GLN A 8 -8.95 -12.46 3.34
CA GLN A 8 -8.36 -12.46 4.68
C GLN A 8 -7.18 -13.43 4.79
N SER A 9 -7.30 -14.63 4.22
CA SER A 9 -6.21 -15.62 4.20
C SER A 9 -4.95 -15.11 3.51
N ALA A 10 -5.10 -14.44 2.35
CA ALA A 10 -3.98 -13.86 1.61
C ALA A 10 -3.28 -12.75 2.40
N LEU A 11 -4.05 -11.89 3.07
CA LEU A 11 -3.52 -10.86 3.97
C LEU A 11 -2.74 -11.49 5.13
N ASP A 12 -3.27 -12.54 5.74
CA ASP A 12 -2.63 -13.22 6.87
C ASP A 12 -1.35 -13.97 6.44
N GLU A 13 -1.36 -14.60 5.27
CA GLU A 13 -0.20 -15.26 4.66
C GLU A 13 0.92 -14.26 4.35
N LEU A 14 0.61 -13.14 3.68
CA LEU A 14 1.57 -12.07 3.40
C LEU A 14 2.20 -11.52 4.68
N ARG A 15 1.38 -11.38 5.73
CA ARG A 15 1.81 -10.85 7.02
C ARG A 15 2.71 -11.83 7.78
N ALA A 16 2.38 -13.12 7.77
CA ALA A 16 3.18 -14.15 8.40
C ALA A 16 4.51 -14.37 7.64
N GLY A 17 4.48 -14.24 6.32
CA GLY A 17 5.63 -14.47 5.45
C GLY A 17 6.55 -13.27 5.21
N ILE A 18 6.50 -12.20 6.03
CA ILE A 18 7.36 -11.02 5.80
C ILE A 18 8.85 -11.40 5.81
N SER A 19 9.28 -12.20 6.79
CA SER A 19 10.67 -12.67 6.90
C SER A 19 11.12 -13.47 5.69
N ASP A 20 10.23 -14.32 5.19
CA ASP A 20 10.54 -15.29 4.13
C ASP A 20 10.54 -14.63 2.74
N ASN A 21 9.95 -13.43 2.64
CA ASN A 21 9.81 -12.69 1.38
C ASN A 21 10.64 -11.39 1.35
N LEU A 22 11.64 -11.22 2.21
CA LEU A 22 12.45 -9.99 2.25
C LEU A 22 13.07 -9.62 0.89
N ASP A 23 13.52 -10.61 0.11
CA ASP A 23 14.06 -10.36 -1.23
C ASP A 23 13.01 -9.82 -2.20
N ARG A 24 11.77 -10.32 -2.11
CA ARG A 24 10.63 -9.75 -2.84
C ARG A 24 10.36 -8.33 -2.39
N TYR A 25 10.36 -8.04 -1.09
CA TYR A 25 10.17 -6.66 -0.62
C TYR A 25 11.27 -5.71 -1.05
N ARG A 26 12.53 -6.15 -1.09
CA ARG A 26 13.68 -5.33 -1.45
C ARG A 26 13.78 -5.08 -2.95
N THR A 27 13.56 -6.11 -3.76
CA THR A 27 13.88 -6.05 -5.21
C THR A 27 12.89 -6.75 -6.13
N GLY A 28 12.10 -7.71 -5.64
CA GLY A 28 11.18 -8.49 -6.47
C GLY A 28 9.79 -7.85 -6.62
N ASP A 29 8.79 -8.72 -6.78
CA ASP A 29 7.39 -8.36 -7.00
C ASP A 29 6.43 -9.29 -6.23
N PHE A 30 5.16 -8.90 -6.26
CA PHE A 30 4.02 -9.71 -5.80
C PHE A 30 2.97 -9.81 -6.90
N ASP A 31 3.38 -9.93 -8.16
CA ASP A 31 2.50 -9.90 -9.34
C ASP A 31 1.43 -11.01 -9.28
N TYR A 32 1.72 -12.10 -8.56
CA TYR A 32 0.76 -13.18 -8.31
C TYR A 32 -0.53 -12.69 -7.65
N LEU A 33 -0.51 -11.59 -6.88
CA LEU A 33 -1.72 -10.99 -6.29
C LEU A 33 -2.66 -10.42 -7.37
N GLU A 34 -2.11 -9.95 -8.49
CA GLU A 34 -2.85 -9.48 -9.66
C GLU A 34 -3.24 -10.62 -10.60
N THR A 35 -2.39 -11.62 -10.79
CA THR A 35 -2.64 -12.67 -11.78
C THR A 35 -3.51 -13.81 -11.25
N ASP A 36 -3.43 -14.14 -9.96
CA ASP A 36 -4.18 -15.23 -9.36
C ASP A 36 -5.39 -14.71 -8.57
N PRO A 37 -6.63 -14.90 -9.08
CA PRO A 37 -7.84 -14.41 -8.44
C PRO A 37 -8.16 -15.13 -7.12
N THR A 38 -7.47 -16.22 -6.77
CA THR A 38 -7.69 -16.90 -5.49
C THR A 38 -7.30 -16.04 -4.30
N PHE A 39 -6.39 -15.06 -4.47
CA PHE A 39 -5.92 -14.17 -3.39
C PHE A 39 -6.81 -12.96 -3.14
N ARG A 40 -7.76 -12.65 -4.04
CA ARG A 40 -8.50 -11.38 -4.00
C ARG A 40 -9.97 -11.51 -4.36
N PHE A 41 -10.67 -10.40 -4.23
CA PHE A 41 -12.02 -10.19 -4.76
C PHE A 41 -12.18 -8.72 -5.15
N GLU A 42 -13.22 -8.41 -5.93
CA GLU A 42 -13.47 -7.07 -6.44
C GLU A 42 -14.64 -6.41 -5.70
N TYR A 43 -14.52 -5.10 -5.48
CA TYR A 43 -15.62 -4.23 -5.07
C TYR A 43 -16.06 -3.37 -6.25
N ASP A 44 -17.35 -3.02 -6.28
CA ASP A 44 -17.92 -2.14 -7.29
C ASP A 44 -17.58 -0.66 -7.00
N ILE A 45 -16.29 -0.35 -7.02
CA ILE A 45 -15.71 0.97 -6.81
C ILE A 45 -14.72 1.21 -7.94
N ASP A 46 -14.86 2.30 -8.70
CA ASP A 46 -13.91 2.62 -9.75
C ASP A 46 -12.70 3.38 -9.20
N ILE A 47 -11.51 2.86 -9.53
CA ILE A 47 -10.21 3.41 -9.16
C ILE A 47 -9.32 3.61 -10.39
N ASP A 48 -8.48 4.63 -10.36
CA ASP A 48 -7.47 4.92 -11.37
C ASP A 48 -6.09 4.42 -10.90
N VAL A 49 -5.79 3.17 -11.22
CA VAL A 49 -4.51 2.55 -10.85
C VAL A 49 -3.33 3.14 -11.62
N ASP A 50 -3.55 3.60 -12.85
CA ASP A 50 -2.50 4.21 -13.67
C ASP A 50 -2.08 5.55 -13.06
N ALA A 51 -2.99 6.31 -12.45
CA ALA A 51 -2.62 7.49 -11.68
C ALA A 51 -1.76 7.14 -10.46
N LEU A 52 -2.00 6.01 -9.77
CA LEU A 52 -1.26 5.64 -8.55
C LEU A 52 0.24 5.36 -8.81
N VAL A 53 0.60 4.90 -10.01
CA VAL A 53 2.02 4.66 -10.35
C VAL A 53 2.79 5.96 -10.61
N GLU A 54 2.08 7.07 -10.81
CA GLU A 54 2.62 8.41 -11.07
C GLU A 54 2.88 9.23 -9.79
N LEU A 55 2.76 8.62 -8.61
CA LEU A 55 3.09 9.30 -7.36
C LEU A 55 4.54 9.77 -7.35
N TYR A 56 4.74 11.02 -6.95
CA TYR A 56 6.05 11.67 -6.87
C TYR A 56 6.97 10.94 -5.89
N GLU A 57 8.16 10.62 -6.38
CA GLU A 57 9.23 10.10 -5.54
C GLU A 57 9.83 11.23 -4.69
N PRO A 58 10.18 10.96 -3.41
CA PRO A 58 10.94 11.89 -2.60
C PRO A 58 12.20 12.42 -3.31
N ALA A 59 12.34 13.73 -3.41
CA ALA A 59 13.57 14.35 -3.91
C ALA A 59 14.69 14.34 -2.86
N SER A 60 14.32 14.27 -1.57
CA SER A 60 15.27 14.14 -0.45
C SER A 60 14.55 13.61 0.81
N ARG A 61 15.28 13.47 1.92
CA ARG A 61 14.67 13.12 3.23
C ARG A 61 13.71 14.18 3.76
N THR A 62 13.77 15.41 3.26
CA THR A 62 12.92 16.54 3.69
C THR A 62 11.92 16.98 2.63
N VAL A 63 12.12 16.59 1.36
CA VAL A 63 11.24 16.92 0.24
C VAL A 63 10.53 15.65 -0.21
N LEU A 64 9.31 15.46 0.28
CA LEU A 64 8.54 14.21 0.16
C LEU A 64 7.30 14.31 -0.74
N PHE A 65 6.97 15.51 -1.24
CA PHE A 65 5.79 15.78 -2.07
C PHE A 65 4.47 15.28 -1.46
N GLU A 66 4.33 15.43 -0.14
CA GLU A 66 3.13 14.96 0.59
C GLU A 66 1.84 15.60 0.06
N PRO A 67 1.73 16.93 -0.14
CA PRO A 67 0.50 17.54 -0.66
C PRO A 67 0.14 17.06 -2.08
N GLU A 68 1.13 16.95 -2.97
CA GLU A 68 0.93 16.52 -4.35
C GLU A 68 0.48 15.06 -4.41
N ASN A 69 1.13 14.19 -3.63
CA ASN A 69 0.78 12.78 -3.52
C ASN A 69 -0.58 12.55 -2.86
N CYS A 70 -0.96 13.38 -1.88
CA CYS A 70 -2.31 13.37 -1.29
C CYS A 70 -3.37 13.69 -2.35
N ALA A 71 -3.19 14.78 -3.10
CA ALA A 71 -4.14 15.19 -4.13
C ALA A 71 -4.27 14.15 -5.25
N LEU A 72 -3.14 13.60 -5.73
CA LEU A 72 -3.13 12.59 -6.77
C LEU A 72 -3.84 11.30 -6.29
N LEU A 73 -3.45 10.78 -5.12
CA LEU A 73 -4.01 9.53 -4.61
C LEU A 73 -5.49 9.66 -4.27
N TYR A 74 -5.90 10.78 -3.69
CA TYR A 74 -7.31 11.01 -3.37
C TYR A 74 -8.18 11.11 -4.63
N ASN A 75 -7.70 11.77 -5.68
CA ASN A 75 -8.41 11.84 -6.96
C ASN A 75 -8.49 10.48 -7.66
N ALA A 76 -7.41 9.70 -7.62
CA ALA A 76 -7.36 8.35 -8.17
C ALA A 76 -8.34 7.39 -7.47
N LEU A 77 -8.64 7.66 -6.20
CA LEU A 77 -9.52 6.86 -5.33
C LEU A 77 -10.78 7.62 -4.92
N ARG A 78 -11.27 8.53 -5.77
CA ARG A 78 -12.36 9.47 -5.42
C ARG A 78 -13.69 8.83 -5.06
N GLU A 79 -13.94 7.60 -5.51
CA GLU A 79 -15.14 6.83 -5.19
C GLU A 79 -15.01 6.02 -3.89
N LEU A 80 -13.81 5.93 -3.33
CA LEU A 80 -13.56 5.22 -2.08
C LEU A 80 -14.27 5.96 -0.92
N SER A 81 -15.15 5.26 -0.23
CA SER A 81 -15.78 5.77 0.98
C SER A 81 -14.84 5.68 2.18
N PRO A 82 -15.09 6.45 3.26
CA PRO A 82 -14.38 6.28 4.52
C PRO A 82 -14.48 4.88 5.11
N TYR A 83 -15.54 4.12 4.78
CA TYR A 83 -15.70 2.73 5.23
C TYR A 83 -14.70 1.81 4.53
N GLU A 84 -14.60 1.90 3.20
CA GLU A 84 -13.63 1.11 2.42
C GLU A 84 -12.19 1.56 2.70
N ALA A 85 -11.96 2.85 2.92
CA ALA A 85 -10.67 3.40 3.31
C ALA A 85 -10.18 2.95 4.70
N ARG A 86 -11.02 2.26 5.49
CA ARG A 86 -10.64 1.57 6.74
C ARG A 86 -10.25 0.11 6.54
N ASP A 87 -10.45 -0.44 5.36
CA ASP A 87 -10.18 -1.86 5.11
C ASP A 87 -8.70 -2.07 4.78
N GLU A 88 -7.99 -2.76 5.67
CA GLU A 88 -6.58 -3.10 5.46
C GLU A 88 -6.36 -3.90 4.17
N ARG A 89 -7.31 -4.75 3.76
CA ARG A 89 -7.16 -5.65 2.62
C ARG A 89 -7.01 -4.89 1.30
N PHE A 90 -7.61 -3.70 1.21
CA PHE A 90 -7.45 -2.79 0.08
C PHE A 90 -6.06 -2.16 0.07
N TRP A 91 -5.65 -1.60 1.20
CA TRP A 91 -4.37 -0.92 1.29
C TRP A 91 -3.18 -1.86 1.15
N VAL A 92 -3.28 -3.07 1.70
CA VAL A 92 -2.24 -4.09 1.56
C VAL A 92 -2.17 -4.59 0.12
N PHE A 93 -3.30 -4.75 -0.57
CA PHE A 93 -3.30 -5.06 -2.00
C PHE A 93 -2.48 -4.03 -2.77
N LEU A 94 -2.84 -2.74 -2.66
CA LEU A 94 -2.13 -1.67 -3.37
C LEU A 94 -0.66 -1.54 -2.95
N SER A 95 -0.35 -1.69 -1.65
CA SER A 95 1.03 -1.60 -1.13
C SER A 95 1.96 -2.69 -1.69
N HIS A 96 1.40 -3.83 -2.11
CA HIS A 96 2.14 -4.94 -2.70
C HIS A 96 2.04 -4.98 -4.24
N THR A 97 1.18 -4.16 -4.84
CA THR A 97 1.04 -4.04 -6.30
C THR A 97 1.41 -2.61 -6.74
N SER A 98 0.42 -1.78 -7.08
CA SER A 98 0.62 -0.48 -7.75
C SER A 98 1.42 0.54 -6.94
N LEU A 99 1.44 0.42 -5.61
CA LEU A 99 2.20 1.30 -4.70
C LEU A 99 3.52 0.69 -4.23
N LEU A 100 3.89 -0.53 -4.65
CA LEU A 100 5.09 -1.22 -4.18
C LEU A 100 6.37 -0.41 -4.41
N LYS A 101 6.51 0.14 -5.62
CA LYS A 101 7.64 1.03 -5.97
C LYS A 101 7.67 2.26 -5.06
N HIS A 102 6.54 2.96 -4.95
CA HIS A 102 6.43 4.16 -4.12
C HIS A 102 6.73 3.86 -2.64
N ALA A 103 6.27 2.72 -2.12
CA ALA A 103 6.52 2.28 -0.75
C ALA A 103 8.02 2.09 -0.46
N ARG A 104 8.74 1.44 -1.37
CA ARG A 104 10.20 1.25 -1.25
C ARG A 104 10.96 2.56 -1.23
N VAL A 105 10.61 3.50 -2.11
CA VAL A 105 11.31 4.79 -2.19
C VAL A 105 10.96 5.67 -0.98
N ARG A 106 9.69 5.72 -0.58
CA ARG A 106 9.21 6.53 0.55
C ARG A 106 9.68 6.00 1.91
N TRP A 107 9.81 4.68 2.04
CA TRP A 107 10.21 3.98 3.24
C TRP A 107 11.31 2.96 2.93
N PRO A 108 12.56 3.41 2.65
CA PRO A 108 13.67 2.52 2.32
C PRO A 108 13.83 1.40 3.34
N ILE A 109 13.83 0.16 2.85
CA ILE A 109 13.85 -1.04 3.70
C ILE A 109 15.27 -1.22 4.27
N PRO A 110 15.43 -1.33 5.60
CA PRO A 110 16.72 -1.59 6.22
C PRO A 110 17.41 -2.88 5.74
N ALA A 111 18.74 -2.86 5.77
CA ALA A 111 19.56 -4.04 5.43
C ALA A 111 19.49 -5.12 6.51
N ASP A 112 19.33 -4.72 7.78
CA ASP A 112 19.10 -5.66 8.88
C ASP A 112 17.70 -6.29 8.78
N ASP A 113 17.64 -7.62 8.76
CA ASP A 113 16.40 -8.36 8.48
C ASP A 113 15.36 -8.20 9.59
N GLU A 114 15.77 -8.20 10.86
CA GLU A 114 14.83 -8.03 11.98
C GLU A 114 14.16 -6.65 11.96
N THR A 115 14.96 -5.62 11.66
CA THR A 115 14.48 -4.26 11.48
C THR A 115 13.64 -4.13 10.22
N ALA A 116 14.02 -4.80 9.12
CA ALA A 116 13.25 -4.82 7.88
C ALA A 116 11.84 -5.40 8.10
N VAL A 117 11.72 -6.52 8.82
CA VAL A 117 10.42 -7.15 9.12
C VAL A 117 9.49 -6.17 9.85
N ARG A 118 9.98 -5.50 10.89
CA ARG A 118 9.18 -4.49 11.62
C ARG A 118 8.83 -3.29 10.74
N HIS A 119 9.78 -2.82 9.96
CA HIS A 119 9.63 -1.66 9.07
C HIS A 119 8.59 -1.92 7.97
N ILE A 120 8.65 -3.09 7.33
CA ILE A 120 7.67 -3.55 6.34
C ILE A 120 6.28 -3.69 6.99
N GLY A 121 6.20 -4.38 8.14
CA GLY A 121 4.96 -4.55 8.87
C GLY A 121 4.30 -3.23 9.33
N LYS A 122 5.06 -2.14 9.40
CA LYS A 122 4.55 -0.81 9.73
C LYS A 122 4.06 -0.02 8.51
N HIS A 123 4.77 -0.11 7.39
CA HIS A 123 4.57 0.81 6.26
C HIS A 123 3.85 0.18 5.05
N PHE A 124 3.84 -1.15 4.95
CA PHE A 124 3.17 -1.89 3.87
C PHE A 124 1.86 -2.54 4.33
N PHE A 125 1.61 -2.57 5.64
CA PHE A 125 0.40 -3.11 6.28
C PHE A 125 -0.34 -2.01 7.05
N ALA A 126 -1.60 -2.26 7.41
CA ALA A 126 -2.48 -1.28 8.02
C ALA A 126 -3.41 -1.93 9.06
N ARG A 127 -2.82 -2.60 10.05
CA ARG A 127 -3.51 -3.52 10.98
C ARG A 127 -4.46 -2.86 11.96
N ASP A 128 -4.22 -1.58 12.23
CA ASP A 128 -4.97 -0.82 13.21
C ASP A 128 -5.26 0.60 12.71
N LYS A 129 -6.10 1.30 13.46
CA LYS A 129 -6.52 2.67 13.17
C LYS A 129 -5.33 3.60 12.94
N ARG A 130 -4.27 3.47 13.74
CA ARG A 130 -3.10 4.35 13.65
C ARG A 130 -2.34 4.06 12.36
N GLN A 131 -2.12 2.80 12.04
CA GLN A 131 -1.41 2.44 10.82
C GLN A 131 -2.18 2.87 9.57
N ILE A 132 -3.51 2.69 9.56
CA ILE A 132 -4.40 3.16 8.48
C ILE A 132 -4.30 4.68 8.30
N GLU A 133 -4.31 5.46 9.37
CA GLU A 133 -4.35 6.93 9.24
C GLU A 133 -2.97 7.56 9.02
N ARG A 134 -1.88 6.90 9.42
CA ARG A 134 -0.58 7.58 9.59
C ARG A 134 0.63 6.86 9.01
N ASP A 135 0.63 5.54 8.93
CA ASP A 135 1.88 4.78 8.68
C ASP A 135 1.92 4.07 7.32
N ASN A 136 0.80 3.48 6.87
CA ASN A 136 0.76 2.76 5.59
C ASN A 136 1.00 3.73 4.42
N VAL A 137 1.74 3.24 3.42
CA VAL A 137 2.20 4.02 2.28
C VAL A 137 1.08 4.77 1.55
N GLY A 138 -0.05 4.12 1.28
CA GLY A 138 -1.15 4.70 0.51
C GLY A 138 -2.23 5.30 1.40
N SER A 139 -2.66 4.56 2.43
CA SER A 139 -3.81 4.96 3.24
C SER A 139 -3.58 6.28 3.96
N ARG A 140 -2.35 6.55 4.42
CA ARG A 140 -2.02 7.82 5.08
C ARG A 140 -2.30 9.02 4.16
N LEU A 141 -2.00 8.90 2.86
CA LEU A 141 -2.19 9.98 1.89
C LEU A 141 -3.67 10.24 1.68
N TRP A 142 -4.48 9.17 1.62
CA TRP A 142 -5.92 9.28 1.50
C TRP A 142 -6.54 9.97 2.72
N TRP A 143 -6.17 9.54 3.93
CA TRP A 143 -6.69 10.12 5.18
C TRP A 143 -6.21 11.57 5.40
N MET A 144 -4.99 11.91 5.00
CA MET A 144 -4.49 13.29 5.04
C MET A 144 -5.22 14.21 4.07
N ALA A 145 -5.68 13.69 2.92
CA ALA A 145 -6.47 14.46 1.96
C ALA A 145 -7.95 14.59 2.36
N HIS A 146 -8.48 13.57 3.06
CA HIS A 146 -9.89 13.50 3.42
C HIS A 146 -10.27 14.32 4.67
N LEU A 147 -9.34 14.49 5.61
CA LEU A 147 -9.54 15.21 6.89
C LEU A 147 -9.18 16.69 6.79
#